data_AF-A0A9D7XCJ5-F1
#
_entry.id   AF-A0A9D7XCJ5-F1
#
_cell.length_a   1.000
_cell.length_b   1.000
_cell.length_c   1.000
_cell.angle_alpha   90.00
_cell.angle_beta   90.00
_cell.angle_gamma   90.00
#
_symmetry.space_group_name_H-M   'P 1'
#
loop_
_entity.id
_entity.type
_entity.pdbx_description
1 polymer ?
#
loop_
_entity_poly.entity_id
_entity_poly.type
_entity_poly.pdbx_seq_one_letter_code
_entity_poly.pdbx_strand_id
1 'polypeptide(L)'
;MIHGATDYALTRLRARTGRRLDGEGWRQISSARSLPAVLEQLRAGNAASWVEGIGSASDAHAIEAGLRRRFQAQLEALGRWADPQWQPALSWCARLVQLPALRQVKSTASADLPDWPATDLRHFAGVGGDSALPLEAAWEAELMRRLPVLDADAADELSRLQRTAQQHRLRFSRLAAGNGWPERAAFERQLLSRMRRNPLSPVHLLTAVALSLLDYERVRGELLRWAALPPESHA
;
A
#
# COMPACT_ATOMS: atom_id res chain seq x y z
N MET A 1 7.80 15.55 -25.47
CA MET A 1 6.72 16.40 -24.92
C MET A 1 5.51 15.54 -24.54
N ILE A 2 5.51 14.97 -23.34
CA ILE A 2 4.34 14.36 -22.69
C ILE A 2 4.32 14.83 -21.22
N HIS A 3 4.28 16.15 -21.00
CA HIS A 3 4.25 16.71 -19.63
C HIS A 3 2.81 16.80 -19.07
N GLY A 4 1.79 16.95 -19.92
CA GLY A 4 0.42 17.23 -19.49
C GLY A 4 -0.28 16.10 -18.70
N ALA A 5 -0.12 14.84 -19.11
CA ALA A 5 -0.75 13.70 -18.41
C ALA A 5 -0.12 13.49 -17.02
N THR A 6 1.20 13.54 -16.95
CA THR A 6 1.96 13.44 -15.70
C THR A 6 1.63 14.61 -14.76
N ASP A 7 1.58 15.85 -15.26
CA ASP A 7 1.24 17.02 -14.44
C ASP A 7 -0.19 16.96 -13.90
N TYR A 8 -1.15 16.48 -14.70
CA TYR A 8 -2.52 16.23 -14.26
C TYR A 8 -2.57 15.17 -13.15
N ALA A 9 -1.87 14.04 -13.34
CA ALA A 9 -1.79 12.98 -12.33
C ALA A 9 -1.16 13.47 -11.02
N LEU A 10 -0.06 14.23 -11.11
CA LEU A 10 0.62 14.82 -9.95
C LEU A 10 -0.25 15.84 -9.23
N THR A 11 -1.05 16.63 -9.95
CA THR A 11 -1.98 17.59 -9.36
C THR A 11 -3.11 16.87 -8.60
N ARG A 12 -3.72 15.86 -9.22
CA ARG A 12 -4.74 15.00 -8.56
C ARG A 12 -4.17 14.30 -7.34
N LEU A 13 -2.94 13.80 -7.46
CA LEU A 13 -2.22 13.16 -6.36
C LEU A 13 -2.05 14.12 -5.19
N ARG A 14 -1.53 15.33 -5.41
CA ARG A 14 -1.34 16.33 -4.33
C ARG A 14 -2.65 16.68 -3.64
N ALA A 15 -3.72 16.89 -4.40
CA ALA A 15 -5.05 17.14 -3.84
C ALA A 15 -5.52 15.97 -2.96
N ARG A 16 -5.25 14.73 -3.37
CA ARG A 16 -5.57 13.53 -2.58
C ARG A 16 -4.71 13.40 -1.33
N THR A 17 -3.41 13.66 -1.44
CA THR A 17 -2.48 13.62 -0.31
C THR A 17 -2.84 14.65 0.76
N GLY A 18 -3.35 15.82 0.37
CA GLY A 18 -3.85 16.85 1.30
C GLY A 18 -5.10 16.44 2.07
N ARG A 19 -5.81 15.39 1.65
CA ARG A 19 -7.00 14.86 2.34
C ARG A 19 -6.69 13.68 3.26
N ARG A 20 -5.43 13.30 3.47
CA ARG A 20 -5.10 12.16 4.34
C ARG A 20 -5.50 12.46 5.80
N LEU A 21 -5.86 11.43 6.54
CA LEU A 21 -6.06 11.55 7.98
C LEU A 21 -4.72 11.87 8.65
N ASP A 22 -4.74 12.87 9.52
CA ASP A 22 -3.58 13.27 10.31
C ASP A 22 -3.51 12.50 11.65
N GLY A 23 -2.54 12.87 12.48
CA GLY A 23 -2.35 12.22 13.78
C GLY A 23 -3.54 12.37 14.73
N GLU A 24 -4.33 13.45 14.63
CA GLU A 24 -5.50 13.66 15.48
C GLU A 24 -6.67 12.80 15.03
N GLY A 25 -6.99 12.79 13.74
CA GLY A 25 -8.00 11.91 13.17
C GLY A 25 -7.70 10.43 13.47
N TRP A 26 -6.43 10.03 13.40
CA TRP A 26 -6.04 8.67 13.79
C TRP A 26 -6.17 8.39 15.28
N ARG A 27 -5.90 9.36 16.17
CA ARG A 27 -6.10 9.17 17.62
C ARG A 27 -7.57 8.99 17.96
N GLN A 28 -8.45 9.74 17.32
CA GLN A 28 -9.90 9.61 17.48
C GLN A 28 -10.36 8.19 17.10
N ILE A 29 -9.97 7.72 15.91
CA ILE A 29 -10.27 6.34 15.45
C ILE A 29 -9.74 5.29 16.41
N SER A 30 -8.49 5.43 16.86
CA SER A 30 -7.89 4.45 17.78
C SER A 30 -8.59 4.36 19.14
N SER A 31 -9.34 5.40 19.55
CA SER A 31 -10.11 5.44 20.82
C SER A 31 -11.45 4.71 20.75
N ALA A 32 -11.95 4.39 19.55
CA ALA A 32 -13.16 3.61 19.37
C ALA A 32 -13.03 2.24 20.05
N ARG A 33 -14.14 1.73 20.61
CA ARG A 33 -14.17 0.50 21.43
C ARG A 33 -14.86 -0.69 20.76
N SER A 34 -15.17 -0.59 19.47
CA SER A 34 -15.81 -1.65 18.71
C SER A 34 -15.58 -1.48 17.22
N LEU A 35 -15.72 -2.57 16.45
CA LEU A 35 -15.65 -2.54 14.99
C LEU A 35 -16.69 -1.58 14.36
N PRO A 36 -17.97 -1.57 14.77
CA PRO A 36 -18.94 -0.61 14.26
C PRO A 36 -18.52 0.85 14.49
N ALA A 37 -18.01 1.18 15.68
CA ALA A 37 -17.56 2.54 15.99
C ALA A 37 -16.34 2.96 15.15
N VAL A 38 -15.39 2.04 14.92
CA VAL A 38 -14.26 2.30 14.01
C VAL A 38 -14.75 2.54 12.58
N LEU A 39 -15.67 1.72 12.07
CA LEU A 39 -16.23 1.88 10.73
C LEU A 39 -16.99 3.20 10.58
N GLU A 40 -17.77 3.58 11.58
CA GLU A 40 -18.49 4.86 11.58
C GLU A 40 -17.53 6.05 11.49
N GLN A 41 -16.49 6.07 12.33
CA GLN A 41 -15.50 7.15 12.32
C GLN A 41 -14.69 7.19 11.01
N LEU A 42 -14.34 6.02 10.45
CA LEU A 42 -13.67 5.95 9.16
C LEU A 42 -14.57 6.47 8.02
N ARG A 43 -15.87 6.15 8.03
CA ARG A 43 -16.86 6.62 7.05
C ARG A 43 -17.14 8.12 7.15
N ALA A 44 -17.14 8.68 8.35
CA ALA A 44 -17.32 10.11 8.57
C ALA A 44 -16.09 10.94 8.15
N GLY A 45 -14.91 10.32 8.15
CA GLY A 45 -13.64 10.99 7.85
C GLY A 45 -13.16 10.83 6.40
N ASN A 46 -11.93 11.28 6.15
CA ASN A 46 -11.30 11.18 4.84
C ASN A 46 -10.89 9.74 4.43
N ALA A 47 -11.04 8.76 5.34
CA ALA A 47 -10.79 7.36 5.07
C ALA A 47 -12.05 6.59 4.61
N ALA A 48 -13.19 7.26 4.39
CA ALA A 48 -14.45 6.62 4.01
C ALA A 48 -14.29 5.69 2.81
N SER A 49 -13.50 6.14 1.85
CA SER A 49 -13.20 5.40 0.63
C SER A 49 -12.50 4.06 0.92
N TRP A 50 -11.78 3.90 2.03
CA TRP A 50 -11.12 2.63 2.39
C TRP A 50 -12.09 1.56 2.90
N VAL A 51 -13.22 1.98 3.48
CA VAL A 51 -14.19 1.09 4.15
C VAL A 51 -15.48 0.91 3.35
N GLU A 52 -15.49 1.37 2.12
CA GLU A 52 -16.59 1.18 1.17
C GLU A 52 -16.85 -0.32 0.95
N GLY A 53 -18.08 -0.77 1.18
CA GLY A 53 -18.48 -2.17 1.06
C GLY A 53 -18.04 -3.08 2.23
N ILE A 54 -17.44 -2.55 3.30
CA ILE A 54 -17.13 -3.30 4.52
C ILE A 54 -18.25 -3.07 5.54
N GLY A 55 -18.88 -4.16 6.00
CA GLY A 55 -19.99 -4.15 6.96
C GLY A 55 -19.51 -4.34 8.40
N SER A 56 -20.38 -4.00 9.37
CA SER A 56 -20.13 -4.24 10.79
C SER A 56 -20.09 -5.73 11.16
N ALA A 57 -20.79 -6.57 10.39
CA ALA A 57 -20.79 -8.02 10.54
C ALA A 57 -19.71 -8.72 9.68
N SER A 58 -18.84 -7.95 9.01
CA SER A 58 -17.75 -8.54 8.22
C SER A 58 -16.72 -9.19 9.13
N ASP A 59 -16.41 -10.46 8.87
CA ASP A 59 -15.30 -11.15 9.52
C ASP A 59 -13.93 -10.62 9.03
N ALA A 60 -12.86 -11.09 9.66
CA ALA A 60 -11.50 -10.69 9.32
C ALA A 60 -11.12 -10.99 7.85
N HIS A 61 -11.65 -12.07 7.26
CA HIS A 61 -11.35 -12.45 5.88
C HIS A 61 -12.05 -11.53 4.89
N ALA A 62 -13.33 -11.22 5.11
CA ALA A 62 -14.12 -10.29 4.33
C ALA A 62 -13.53 -8.87 4.38
N ILE A 63 -13.08 -8.43 5.56
CA ILE A 63 -12.38 -7.15 5.75
C ILE A 63 -11.09 -7.12 4.92
N GLU A 64 -10.23 -8.13 5.04
CA GLU A 64 -8.98 -8.23 4.28
C GLU A 64 -9.22 -8.20 2.77
N ALA A 65 -10.16 -9.00 2.27
CA ALA A 65 -10.51 -9.03 0.86
C ALA A 65 -11.04 -7.67 0.38
N GLY A 66 -11.89 -7.01 1.17
CA GLY A 66 -12.40 -5.67 0.88
C GLY A 66 -11.30 -4.62 0.79
N LEU A 67 -10.40 -4.58 1.77
CA LEU A 67 -9.28 -3.63 1.78
C LEU A 67 -8.32 -3.84 0.61
N ARG A 68 -8.03 -5.10 0.25
CA ARG A 68 -7.17 -5.42 -0.91
C ARG A 68 -7.80 -4.95 -2.22
N ARG A 69 -9.08 -5.24 -2.44
CA ARG A 69 -9.83 -4.73 -3.61
C ARG A 69 -9.77 -3.21 -3.65
N ARG A 70 -9.91 -2.56 -2.49
CA ARG A 70 -9.88 -1.10 -2.46
C ARG A 70 -8.51 -0.52 -2.75
N PHE A 71 -7.43 -1.12 -2.24
CA PHE A 71 -6.07 -0.73 -2.58
C PHE A 71 -5.82 -0.83 -4.10
N GLN A 72 -6.22 -1.96 -4.70
CA GLN A 72 -6.09 -2.17 -6.15
C GLN A 72 -6.88 -1.14 -6.96
N ALA A 73 -8.15 -0.89 -6.61
CA ALA A 73 -8.98 0.10 -7.28
C ALA A 73 -8.40 1.53 -7.19
N GLN A 74 -7.75 1.88 -6.08
CA GLN A 74 -7.08 3.18 -5.95
C GLN A 74 -5.87 3.30 -6.88
N LEU A 75 -5.07 2.25 -7.02
CA LEU A 75 -3.92 2.26 -7.93
C LEU A 75 -4.32 2.18 -9.39
N GLU A 76 -5.42 1.50 -9.72
CA GLU A 76 -6.00 1.54 -11.05
C GLU A 76 -6.49 2.96 -11.39
N ALA A 77 -7.16 3.64 -10.46
CA ALA A 77 -7.56 5.03 -10.63
C ALA A 77 -6.34 5.97 -10.83
N LEU A 78 -5.26 5.75 -10.08
CA LEU A 78 -4.00 6.47 -10.27
C LEU A 78 -3.40 6.21 -11.66
N GLY A 79 -3.39 4.95 -12.10
CA GLY A 79 -2.92 4.56 -13.44
C GLY A 79 -3.72 5.20 -14.58
N ARG A 80 -5.03 5.41 -14.39
CA ARG A 80 -5.90 6.13 -15.34
C ARG A 80 -5.55 7.61 -15.50
N TRP A 81 -4.93 8.23 -14.50
CA TRP A 81 -4.46 9.62 -14.60
C TRP A 81 -3.03 9.72 -15.12
N ALA A 82 -2.21 8.72 -14.81
CA ALA A 82 -0.81 8.69 -15.20
C ALA A 82 -0.63 8.53 -16.71
N ASP A 83 0.55 8.93 -17.20
CA ASP A 83 1.00 8.60 -18.55
C ASP A 83 0.94 7.08 -18.78
N PRO A 84 0.43 6.59 -19.92
CA PRO A 84 0.35 5.17 -20.24
C PRO A 84 1.63 4.38 -19.98
N GLN A 85 2.81 4.98 -20.15
CA GLN A 85 4.10 4.33 -19.89
C GLN A 85 4.30 3.91 -18.42
N TRP A 86 3.60 4.54 -17.47
CA TRP A 86 3.65 4.22 -16.04
C TRP A 86 2.62 3.18 -15.60
N GLN A 87 1.61 2.88 -16.42
CA GLN A 87 0.53 1.94 -16.06
C GLN A 87 1.02 0.52 -15.77
N PRO A 88 2.02 -0.05 -16.49
CA PRO A 88 2.57 -1.36 -16.16
C PRO A 88 3.19 -1.41 -14.77
N ALA A 89 3.92 -0.35 -14.37
CA ALA A 89 4.51 -0.26 -13.04
C ALA A 89 3.44 -0.11 -11.95
N LEU A 90 2.45 0.77 -12.16
CA LEU A 90 1.39 1.01 -11.18
C LEU A 90 0.46 -0.20 -10.99
N SER A 91 0.13 -0.92 -12.06
CA SER A 91 -0.63 -2.17 -11.98
C SER A 91 0.15 -3.27 -11.25
N TRP A 92 1.47 -3.31 -11.40
CA TRP A 92 2.33 -4.22 -10.64
C TRP A 92 2.40 -3.84 -9.15
N CYS A 93 2.45 -2.55 -8.83
CA CYS A 93 2.35 -2.05 -7.46
C CYS A 93 1.03 -2.43 -6.77
N ALA A 94 -0.07 -2.59 -7.51
CA ALA A 94 -1.35 -3.04 -6.97
C ALA A 94 -1.29 -4.43 -6.31
N ARG A 95 -0.31 -5.24 -6.69
CA ARG A 95 -0.10 -6.57 -6.10
C ARG A 95 0.71 -6.56 -4.80
N LEU A 96 1.25 -5.41 -4.39
CA LEU A 96 2.10 -5.29 -3.20
C LEU A 96 1.40 -5.78 -1.93
N VAL A 97 0.10 -5.51 -1.79
CA VAL A 97 -0.72 -5.94 -0.63
C VAL A 97 -0.94 -7.46 -0.56
N GLN A 98 -0.63 -8.20 -1.62
CA GLN A 98 -0.74 -9.67 -1.64
C GLN A 98 0.52 -10.35 -1.10
N LEU A 99 1.67 -9.66 -1.07
CA LEU A 99 2.96 -10.26 -0.67
C LEU A 99 2.93 -11.01 0.67
N PRO A 100 2.30 -10.51 1.75
CA PRO A 100 2.25 -11.24 3.01
C PRO A 100 1.52 -12.58 2.90
N ALA A 101 0.41 -12.62 2.15
CA ALA A 101 -0.34 -13.85 1.92
C ALA A 101 0.46 -14.84 1.06
N LEU A 102 1.11 -14.35 0.00
CA LEU A 102 1.96 -15.16 -0.86
C LEU A 102 3.16 -15.75 -0.10
N ARG A 103 3.73 -15.00 0.84
CA ARG A 103 4.79 -15.49 1.73
C ARG A 103 4.31 -16.63 2.62
N GLN A 104 3.12 -16.47 3.22
CA GLN A 104 2.53 -17.51 4.04
C GLN A 104 2.29 -18.78 3.21
N VAL A 105 1.68 -18.64 2.04
CA VAL A 105 1.42 -19.74 1.12
C VAL A 105 2.71 -20.46 0.72
N LYS A 106 3.75 -19.70 0.34
CA LYS A 106 5.09 -20.26 0.00
C LYS A 106 5.69 -21.02 1.18
N SER A 107 5.49 -20.54 2.41
CA SER A 107 6.02 -21.20 3.62
C SER A 107 5.27 -22.47 4.01
N THR A 108 3.97 -22.56 3.71
CA THR A 108 3.14 -23.71 4.11
C THR A 108 3.25 -24.92 3.19
N ALA A 109 4.01 -24.83 2.08
CA ALA A 109 4.31 -25.93 1.14
C ALA A 109 3.10 -26.83 0.78
N SER A 110 1.90 -26.25 0.68
CA SER A 110 0.71 -27.02 0.34
C SER A 110 0.69 -27.29 -1.16
N ALA A 111 0.54 -28.56 -1.54
CA ALA A 111 0.43 -28.99 -2.94
C ALA A 111 -0.92 -28.56 -3.57
N ASP A 112 -1.94 -28.34 -2.74
CA ASP A 112 -3.31 -28.02 -3.16
C ASP A 112 -3.61 -26.53 -2.98
N LEU A 113 -2.89 -25.70 -3.72
CA LEU A 113 -3.18 -24.26 -3.76
C LEU A 113 -4.37 -23.98 -4.68
N PRO A 114 -5.36 -23.18 -4.25
CA PRO A 114 -6.37 -22.65 -5.14
C PRO A 114 -5.74 -21.91 -6.34
N ASP A 115 -6.48 -21.76 -7.44
CA ASP A 115 -5.97 -21.15 -8.68
C ASP A 115 -5.42 -19.73 -8.49
N TRP A 116 -5.99 -18.96 -7.57
CA TRP A 116 -5.67 -17.55 -7.41
C TRP A 116 -4.35 -17.25 -6.64
N PRO A 117 -3.93 -17.94 -5.56
CA PRO A 117 -2.55 -17.82 -5.09
C PRO A 117 -1.54 -18.47 -6.03
N ALA A 118 -1.91 -19.54 -6.74
CA ALA A 118 -0.99 -20.22 -7.67
C ALA A 118 -0.62 -19.34 -8.87
N THR A 119 -1.61 -18.66 -9.47
CA THR A 119 -1.40 -17.74 -10.59
C THR A 119 -0.56 -16.54 -10.16
N ASP A 120 -0.87 -15.92 -9.02
CA ASP A 120 -0.09 -14.79 -8.50
C ASP A 120 1.34 -15.24 -8.14
N LEU A 121 1.52 -16.35 -7.43
CA LEU A 121 2.87 -16.89 -7.14
C LEU A 121 3.70 -17.11 -8.40
N ARG A 122 3.12 -17.63 -9.50
CA ARG A 122 3.84 -17.75 -10.79
C ARG A 122 4.27 -16.41 -11.36
N HIS A 123 3.48 -15.35 -11.18
CA HIS A 123 3.88 -13.99 -11.59
C HIS A 123 5.03 -13.45 -10.73
N PHE A 124 5.07 -13.78 -9.43
CA PHE A 124 6.13 -13.32 -8.52
C PHE A 124 7.40 -14.18 -8.54
N ALA A 125 7.29 -15.48 -8.76
CA ALA A 125 8.41 -16.42 -8.82
C ALA A 125 9.00 -16.56 -10.23
N GLY A 126 8.47 -15.83 -11.22
CA GLY A 126 8.77 -16.03 -12.63
C GLY A 126 8.15 -17.32 -13.20
N VAL A 127 8.11 -17.41 -14.53
CA VAL A 127 7.68 -18.62 -15.24
C VAL A 127 8.67 -19.74 -14.90
N GLY A 128 8.33 -20.57 -13.91
CA GLY A 128 9.21 -21.65 -13.43
C GLY A 128 9.14 -21.97 -11.94
N GLY A 129 8.44 -21.19 -11.11
CA GLY A 129 8.13 -21.55 -9.71
C GLY A 129 9.31 -21.57 -8.73
N ASP A 130 10.55 -21.54 -9.23
CA ASP A 130 11.77 -21.74 -8.46
C ASP A 130 12.67 -20.49 -8.46
N SER A 131 12.07 -19.33 -8.17
CA SER A 131 12.88 -18.13 -7.93
C SER A 131 13.68 -18.31 -6.63
N ALA A 132 15.00 -18.37 -6.77
CA ALA A 132 15.96 -18.33 -5.67
C ALA A 132 15.90 -17.00 -4.88
N LEU A 133 15.27 -15.96 -5.44
CA LEU A 133 15.15 -14.67 -4.78
C LEU A 133 14.00 -14.67 -3.75
N PRO A 134 14.16 -13.94 -2.62
CA PRO A 134 13.04 -13.59 -1.75
C PRO A 134 11.91 -12.89 -2.54
N LEU A 135 10.64 -13.13 -2.16
CA LEU A 135 9.48 -12.59 -2.89
C LEU A 135 9.53 -11.06 -3.04
N GLU A 136 9.98 -10.36 -2.00
CA GLU A 136 10.13 -8.90 -2.01
C GLU A 136 11.17 -8.44 -3.03
N ALA A 137 12.27 -9.19 -3.19
CA ALA A 137 13.32 -8.88 -4.17
C ALA A 137 12.86 -9.17 -5.61
N ALA A 138 12.11 -10.27 -5.81
CA ALA A 138 11.53 -10.59 -7.10
C ALA A 138 10.49 -9.55 -7.54
N TRP A 139 9.65 -9.07 -6.61
CA TRP A 139 8.72 -7.97 -6.87
C TRP A 139 9.44 -6.68 -7.25
N GLU A 140 10.51 -6.31 -6.54
CA GLU A 140 11.29 -5.11 -6.84
C GLU A 140 11.97 -5.20 -8.22
N ALA A 141 12.57 -6.35 -8.55
CA ALA A 141 13.19 -6.57 -9.85
C ALA A 141 12.18 -6.43 -11.00
N GLU A 142 10.99 -6.99 -10.86
CA GLU A 142 9.94 -6.87 -11.87
C GLU A 142 9.34 -5.47 -11.94
N LEU A 143 9.26 -4.74 -10.80
CA LEU A 143 8.90 -3.33 -10.82
C LEU A 143 9.90 -2.55 -11.67
N MET A 144 11.20 -2.74 -11.44
CA MET A 144 12.25 -2.05 -12.21
C MET A 144 12.17 -2.33 -13.71
N ARG A 145 11.80 -3.55 -14.11
CA ARG A 145 11.58 -3.90 -15.53
C ARG A 145 10.35 -3.22 -16.14
N ARG A 146 9.35 -2.88 -15.34
CA ARG A 146 8.07 -2.28 -15.77
C ARG A 146 8.07 -0.76 -15.72
N LEU A 147 9.11 -0.15 -15.17
CA LEU A 147 9.25 1.30 -15.17
C LEU A 147 9.49 1.80 -16.59
N PRO A 148 8.96 2.99 -16.93
CA PRO A 148 9.32 3.64 -18.17
C PRO A 148 10.80 4.05 -18.17
N VAL A 149 11.31 4.41 -19.35
CA VAL A 149 12.64 5.02 -19.46
C VAL A 149 12.64 6.34 -18.69
N LEU A 150 13.55 6.47 -17.74
CA LEU A 150 13.68 7.65 -16.90
C LEU A 150 14.82 8.53 -17.40
N ASP A 151 14.63 9.85 -17.32
CA ASP A 151 15.75 10.80 -17.43
C ASP A 151 16.63 10.75 -16.17
N ALA A 152 17.75 11.47 -16.19
CA ALA A 152 18.71 11.47 -15.09
C ALA A 152 18.09 11.94 -13.76
N ASP A 153 17.25 12.98 -13.80
CA ASP A 153 16.63 13.55 -12.60
C ASP A 153 15.60 12.59 -11.98
N ALA A 154 14.79 11.93 -12.82
CA ALA A 154 13.84 10.91 -12.38
C ALA A 154 14.55 9.65 -11.89
N ALA A 155 15.64 9.22 -12.54
CA ALA A 155 16.45 8.10 -12.08
C ALA A 155 17.10 8.38 -10.71
N ASP A 156 17.58 9.61 -10.50
CA ASP A 156 18.11 10.07 -9.21
C ASP A 156 17.03 10.10 -8.13
N GLU A 157 15.84 10.62 -8.43
CA GLU A 157 14.72 10.65 -7.49
C GLU A 157 14.28 9.23 -7.11
N LEU A 158 14.21 8.30 -8.08
CA LEU A 158 13.93 6.88 -7.85
C LEU A 158 14.97 6.24 -6.93
N SER A 159 16.26 6.45 -7.21
CA SER A 159 17.36 5.93 -6.38
C SER A 159 17.28 6.47 -4.95
N ARG A 160 16.88 7.73 -4.77
CA ARG A 160 16.63 8.29 -3.44
C ARG A 160 15.40 7.64 -2.78
N LEU A 161 14.33 7.34 -3.53
CA LEU A 161 13.10 6.73 -3.00
C LEU A 161 13.40 5.31 -2.51
N GLN A 162 14.09 4.50 -3.33
CA GLN A 162 14.53 3.15 -2.97
C GLN A 162 15.37 3.15 -1.70
N ARG A 163 16.37 4.04 -1.60
CA ARG A 163 17.18 4.17 -0.38
C ARG A 163 16.33 4.52 0.85
N THR A 164 15.35 5.40 0.70
CA THR A 164 14.45 5.78 1.81
C THR A 164 13.61 4.58 2.26
N ALA A 165 13.03 3.84 1.32
CA ALA A 165 12.23 2.65 1.61
C ALA A 165 13.07 1.53 2.24
N GLN A 166 14.28 1.28 1.74
CA GLN A 166 15.21 0.29 2.29
C GLN A 166 15.65 0.65 3.72
N GLN A 167 15.99 1.91 3.97
CA GLN A 167 16.34 2.38 5.32
C GLN A 167 15.16 2.23 6.29
N HIS A 168 13.95 2.60 5.86
CA HIS A 168 12.75 2.38 6.66
C HIS A 168 12.55 0.89 6.96
N ARG A 169 12.64 0.01 5.95
CA ARG A 169 12.51 -1.46 6.14
C ARG A 169 13.51 -2.00 7.17
N LEU A 170 14.77 -1.58 7.10
CA LEU A 170 15.83 -1.99 8.03
C LEU A 170 15.61 -1.48 9.46
N ARG A 171 15.10 -0.25 9.62
CA ARG A 171 14.75 0.29 10.94
C ARG A 171 13.54 -0.44 11.50
N PHE A 172 12.51 -0.59 10.68
CA PHE A 172 11.25 -1.22 11.04
C PHE A 172 11.44 -2.67 11.50
N SER A 173 12.30 -3.44 10.82
CA SER A 173 12.58 -4.85 11.19
C SER A 173 13.28 -5.01 12.55
N ARG A 174 13.83 -3.94 13.11
CA ARG A 174 14.53 -3.94 14.41
C ARG A 174 13.64 -3.45 15.56
N LEU A 175 12.42 -3.02 15.28
CA LEU A 175 11.50 -2.50 16.30
C LEU A 175 10.85 -3.63 17.09
N ALA A 176 10.67 -3.40 18.39
CA ALA A 176 9.80 -4.23 19.21
C ALA A 176 8.33 -4.11 18.76
N ALA A 177 7.55 -5.17 19.01
CA ALA A 177 6.11 -5.17 18.78
C ALA A 177 5.46 -3.96 19.47
N GLY A 178 4.48 -3.33 18.82
CA GLY A 178 3.78 -2.13 19.31
C GLY A 178 4.41 -0.79 18.93
N ASN A 179 5.72 -0.74 18.60
CA ASN A 179 6.41 0.51 18.25
C ASN A 179 6.42 0.84 16.75
N GLY A 180 5.66 0.09 15.94
CA GLY A 180 5.72 0.21 14.48
C GLY A 180 5.08 1.48 13.90
N TRP A 181 4.11 2.09 14.58
CA TRP A 181 3.38 3.23 14.01
C TRP A 181 4.18 4.55 14.00
N PRO A 182 4.91 4.93 15.06
CA PRO A 182 5.77 6.11 15.03
C PRO A 182 6.80 6.09 13.87
N GLU A 183 7.40 4.92 13.58
CA GLU A 183 8.35 4.76 12.48
C GLU A 183 7.68 4.88 11.10
N ARG A 184 6.46 4.34 10.93
CA ARG A 184 5.66 4.54 9.70
C ARG A 184 5.27 6.00 9.50
N ALA A 185 4.88 6.69 10.56
CA ALA A 185 4.59 8.13 10.51
C ALA A 185 5.84 8.97 10.16
N ALA A 186 7.02 8.56 10.64
CA ALA A 186 8.28 9.19 10.24
C ALA A 186 8.60 8.97 8.76
N PHE A 187 8.37 7.75 8.25
CA PHE A 187 8.52 7.43 6.83
C PHE A 187 7.52 8.23 5.97
N GLU A 188 6.25 8.32 6.36
CA GLU A 188 5.26 9.16 5.69
C GLU A 188 5.73 10.62 5.58
N ARG A 189 6.20 11.22 6.67
CA ARG A 189 6.73 12.60 6.65
C ARG A 189 7.90 12.76 5.68
N GLN A 190 8.79 11.77 5.60
CA GLN A 190 9.90 11.77 4.64
C GLN A 190 9.38 11.73 3.20
N LEU A 191 8.44 10.84 2.89
CA LEU A 191 7.81 10.74 1.56
C LEU A 191 7.13 12.06 1.16
N LEU A 192 6.32 12.65 2.05
CA LEU A 192 5.66 13.93 1.82
C LEU A 192 6.66 15.07 1.61
N SER A 193 7.76 15.09 2.38
CA SER A 193 8.80 16.11 2.21
C SER A 193 9.48 16.02 0.86
N ARG A 194 9.62 14.83 0.27
CA ARG A 194 10.23 14.65 -1.05
C ARG A 194 9.32 15.18 -2.15
N MET A 195 8.03 14.87 -2.09
CA MET A 195 7.02 15.41 -3.00
C MET A 195 7.01 16.94 -3.01
N ARG A 196 7.31 17.59 -1.88
CA ARG A 196 7.43 19.05 -1.79
C ARG A 196 8.71 19.60 -2.41
N ARG A 197 9.84 18.88 -2.32
CA ARG A 197 11.16 19.36 -2.77
C ARG A 197 11.36 19.26 -4.29
N ASN A 198 10.81 18.22 -4.91
CA ASN A 198 10.89 18.04 -6.37
C ASN A 198 9.50 17.77 -6.94
N PRO A 199 8.60 18.77 -6.98
CA PRO A 199 7.17 18.53 -7.19
C PRO A 199 6.87 17.87 -8.55
N LEU A 200 7.65 18.13 -9.59
CA LEU A 200 7.36 17.69 -10.95
C LEU A 200 7.90 16.29 -11.29
N SER A 201 8.58 15.62 -10.37
CA SER A 201 9.12 14.28 -10.66
C SER A 201 8.00 13.26 -10.88
N PRO A 202 8.00 12.50 -12.01
CA PRO A 202 7.03 11.44 -12.25
C PRO A 202 7.16 10.28 -11.25
N VAL A 203 8.32 10.13 -10.60
CA VAL A 203 8.56 9.15 -9.53
C VAL A 203 7.60 9.32 -8.35
N HIS A 204 6.99 10.50 -8.18
CA HIS A 204 5.98 10.70 -7.15
C HIS A 204 4.72 9.86 -7.33
N LEU A 205 4.50 9.26 -8.50
CA LEU A 205 3.51 8.19 -8.68
C LEU A 205 3.84 6.96 -7.80
N LEU A 206 5.11 6.58 -7.66
CA LEU A 206 5.54 5.52 -6.74
C LEU A 206 5.54 5.99 -5.28
N THR A 207 5.85 7.27 -5.02
CA THR A 207 5.67 7.85 -3.68
C THR A 207 4.20 7.78 -3.25
N ALA A 208 3.27 8.01 -4.17
CA ALA A 208 1.83 7.86 -3.94
C ALA A 208 1.42 6.43 -3.58
N VAL A 209 2.01 5.45 -4.26
CA VAL A 209 1.82 4.01 -3.95
C VAL A 209 2.23 3.76 -2.50
N ALA A 210 3.42 4.20 -2.10
CA ALA A 210 3.93 4.00 -0.74
C ALA A 210 3.03 4.67 0.32
N LEU A 211 2.57 5.90 0.05
CA LEU A 211 1.62 6.59 0.92
C LEU A 211 0.27 5.85 1.01
N SER A 212 -0.23 5.33 -0.11
CA SER A 212 -1.48 4.55 -0.15
C SER A 212 -1.34 3.22 0.60
N LEU A 213 -0.15 2.62 0.58
CA LEU A 213 0.15 1.42 1.35
C LEU A 213 0.13 1.72 2.85
N LEU A 214 0.70 2.85 3.29
CA LEU A 214 0.66 3.25 4.70
C LEU A 214 -0.78 3.48 5.20
N ASP A 215 -1.64 4.07 4.36
CA ASP A 215 -3.07 4.19 4.68
C ASP A 215 -3.73 2.82 4.79
N TYR A 216 -3.49 1.95 3.81
CA TYR A 216 -3.99 0.58 3.82
C TYR A 216 -3.58 -0.15 5.10
N GLU A 217 -2.29 -0.13 5.45
CA GLU A 217 -1.77 -0.79 6.65
C GLU A 217 -2.39 -0.24 7.93
N ARG A 218 -2.64 1.08 7.98
CA ARG A 218 -3.23 1.74 9.13
C ARG A 218 -4.70 1.38 9.30
N VAL A 219 -5.50 1.50 8.24
CA VAL A 219 -6.92 1.11 8.25
C VAL A 219 -7.05 -0.38 8.58
N ARG A 220 -6.24 -1.21 7.93
CA ARG A 220 -6.19 -2.66 8.18
C ARG A 220 -5.91 -2.96 9.66
N GLY A 221 -4.92 -2.31 10.26
CA GLY A 221 -4.59 -2.48 11.67
C GLY A 221 -5.76 -2.13 12.60
N GLU A 222 -6.47 -1.03 12.32
CA GLU A 222 -7.62 -0.60 13.13
C GLU A 222 -8.86 -1.49 12.96
N LEU A 223 -9.08 -2.08 11.79
CA LEU A 223 -10.22 -2.99 11.59
C LEU A 223 -9.93 -4.39 12.14
N LEU A 224 -8.76 -4.95 11.85
CA LEU A 224 -8.44 -6.33 12.22
C LEU A 224 -8.17 -6.52 13.71
N ARG A 225 -7.69 -5.49 14.42
CA ARG A 225 -7.60 -5.55 15.89
C ARG A 225 -8.96 -5.84 16.54
N TRP A 226 -10.06 -5.37 15.94
CA TRP A 226 -11.41 -5.55 16.47
C TRP A 226 -12.07 -6.81 15.90
N ALA A 227 -11.85 -7.12 14.62
CA ALA A 227 -12.37 -8.35 14.02
C ALA A 227 -11.74 -9.63 14.57
N ALA A 228 -10.53 -9.55 15.14
CA ALA A 228 -9.85 -10.68 15.77
C ALA A 228 -10.28 -10.93 17.23
N LEU A 229 -11.02 -10.01 17.85
CA LEU A 229 -11.52 -10.19 19.21
C LEU A 229 -12.83 -11.00 19.18
N PRO A 230 -13.00 -11.99 20.07
CA PRO A 230 -14.26 -12.71 20.16
C PRO A 230 -15.38 -11.74 20.62
N PRO A 231 -16.62 -11.90 20.10
CA PRO A 231 -17.73 -10.96 20.29
C PRO A 231 -18.11 -10.73 21.76
N GLU A 232 -17.71 -11.63 22.68
CA GLU A 232 -17.97 -11.54 24.12
C GLU A 232 -17.08 -10.53 24.87
N SER A 233 -16.11 -9.91 24.19
CA SER A 233 -15.13 -8.99 24.81
C SER A 233 -15.58 -7.51 24.82
N HIS A 234 -16.84 -7.24 24.47
CA HIS A 234 -17.38 -5.89 24.27
C HIS A 234 -18.31 -5.39 25.40
N ALA A 235 -18.32 -6.08 26.54
CA ALA A 235 -19.06 -5.66 27.74
C ALA A 235 -18.25 -4.65 28.58
#